data_AF-A0AAD9MJ59-F1
#
_entry.id   AF-A0AAD9MJ59-F1
#
_cell.length_a   1.000
_cell.length_b   1.000
_cell.length_c   1.000
_cell.angle_alpha   90.00
_cell.angle_beta   90.00
_cell.angle_gamma   90.00
#
_symmetry.space_group_name_H-M   'P 1'
#
loop_
_entity.id
_entity.type
_entity.pdbx_description
1 polymer ?
#
loop_
_entity_poly.entity_id
_entity_poly.type
_entity_poly.pdbx_seq_one_letter_code
_entity_poly.pdbx_strand_id
1 'polypeptide(L)'
;MEELKEWLEESDRAAEREGGNEDKEDGATGAGETRGGDDDDDDDDDDENDNDVDGLAETMQAAHISDSQALLDDLMNTHSRIPPDDPEQIRPRLESCLRRLRLTTLLYTAVIKRRIKAARPLPPAVASPSTAPSRLDEVLPLLRRLPDSFGALALAFYDLDAAEIDRLMDQCWFDAYAVAHLLSAPWRGERDEFTDWAARFQVEVKKN
;
A
#
# COMPACT_ATOMS: atom_id res chain seq x y z
N MET A 1 -5.77 4.70 -9.39
CA MET A 1 -5.76 4.54 -7.91
C MET A 1 -6.37 5.72 -7.17
N GLU A 2 -5.91 6.96 -7.40
CA GLU A 2 -6.53 8.16 -6.80
C GLU A 2 -8.01 8.27 -7.15
N GLU A 3 -8.40 7.99 -8.39
CA GLU A 3 -9.80 7.94 -8.81
C GLU A 3 -10.65 6.96 -7.99
N LEU A 4 -10.14 5.80 -7.60
CA LEU A 4 -10.89 4.81 -6.79
C LEU A 4 -11.01 5.24 -5.33
N LYS A 5 -10.01 5.96 -4.81
CA LYS A 5 -10.02 6.53 -3.47
C LYS A 5 -10.95 7.74 -3.42
N GLU A 6 -10.87 8.62 -4.40
CA GLU A 6 -11.75 9.77 -4.57
C GLU A 6 -13.20 9.32 -4.73
N TRP A 7 -13.48 8.28 -5.53
CA TRP A 7 -14.82 7.69 -5.62
C TRP A 7 -15.32 7.09 -4.31
N LEU A 8 -14.41 6.52 -3.51
CA LEU A 8 -14.77 6.00 -2.19
C LEU A 8 -15.11 7.16 -1.24
N GLU A 9 -14.32 8.24 -1.24
CA GLU A 9 -14.53 9.44 -0.44
C GLU A 9 -15.73 10.28 -0.90
N GLU A 10 -15.99 10.37 -2.19
CA GLU A 10 -17.13 11.10 -2.78
C GLU A 10 -18.45 10.42 -2.44
N SER A 11 -18.49 9.10 -2.55
CA SER A 11 -19.64 8.30 -2.11
C SER A 11 -19.85 8.35 -0.59
N ASP A 12 -18.77 8.44 0.20
CA ASP A 12 -18.89 8.70 1.64
C ASP A 12 -19.51 10.09 1.91
N ARG A 13 -19.06 11.14 1.21
CA ARG A 13 -19.64 12.49 1.31
C ARG A 13 -21.10 12.54 0.84
N ALA A 14 -21.48 11.71 -0.13
CA ALA A 14 -22.86 11.59 -0.59
C ALA A 14 -23.76 10.91 0.47
N ALA A 15 -23.28 9.84 1.11
CA ALA A 15 -23.98 9.15 2.18
C ALA A 15 -24.15 10.01 3.45
N GLU A 16 -23.18 10.88 3.75
CA GLU A 16 -23.26 11.82 4.88
C GLU A 16 -24.27 12.95 4.63
N ARG A 17 -24.47 13.38 3.37
CA ARG A 17 -25.47 14.40 3.02
C ARG A 17 -26.91 13.91 3.13
N GLU A 18 -27.16 12.61 2.99
CA GLU A 18 -28.50 12.03 3.19
C GLU A 18 -28.81 11.69 4.66
N GLY A 19 -27.82 11.72 5.56
CA GLY A 19 -27.98 11.37 6.98
C GLY A 19 -27.88 12.53 7.99
N GLY A 20 -27.62 13.76 7.54
CA GLY A 20 -27.27 14.88 8.42
C GLY A 20 -28.40 15.88 8.65
N ASN A 21 -29.34 15.57 9.54
CA ASN A 21 -30.05 16.61 10.30
C ASN A 21 -30.10 16.19 11.77
N GLU A 22 -29.16 16.68 12.55
CA GLU A 22 -29.33 16.90 13.98
C GLU A 22 -28.21 17.80 14.49
N ASP A 23 -28.65 18.94 15.02
CA ASP A 23 -27.87 20.04 15.57
C ASP A 23 -26.84 19.60 16.61
N LYS A 24 -25.69 20.28 16.65
CA LYS A 24 -25.05 20.67 17.91
C LYS A 24 -24.00 21.77 17.74
N GLU A 25 -24.29 22.86 18.43
CA GLU A 25 -23.39 23.93 18.86
C GLU A 25 -22.33 23.42 19.83
N ASP A 26 -21.45 24.35 20.21
CA ASP A 26 -20.33 24.28 21.16
C ASP A 26 -19.04 23.72 20.54
N GLY A 27 -17.86 24.33 20.64
CA GLY A 27 -17.40 25.44 21.47
C GLY A 27 -15.90 25.22 21.75
N ALA A 28 -15.14 26.31 21.68
CA ALA A 28 -13.85 26.55 22.34
C ALA A 28 -12.51 26.06 21.74
N THR A 29 -11.50 26.86 22.10
CA THR A 29 -10.03 26.68 22.11
C THR A 29 -9.29 27.02 20.80
N GLY A 30 -8.15 27.72 20.77
CA GLY A 30 -7.22 28.16 21.81
C GLY A 30 -5.78 27.70 21.47
N ALA A 31 -4.83 28.65 21.47
CA ALA A 31 -3.37 28.52 21.25
C ALA A 31 -2.93 28.29 19.78
N GLY A 32 -1.83 28.85 19.27
CA GLY A 32 -0.74 29.67 19.80
C GLY A 32 0.33 29.72 18.72
N GLU A 33 0.71 30.91 18.23
CA GLU A 33 1.64 31.09 17.12
C GLU A 33 3.09 31.26 17.60
N THR A 34 3.97 30.55 16.90
CA THR A 34 5.43 30.49 17.03
C THR A 34 6.13 31.54 16.17
N ARG A 35 7.37 31.94 16.55
CA ARG A 35 8.60 32.07 15.73
C ARG A 35 9.36 33.39 15.95
N GLY A 36 10.69 33.28 15.97
CA GLY A 36 11.62 34.36 15.64
C GLY A 36 12.94 34.26 16.42
N GLY A 37 14.02 33.93 15.72
CA GLY A 37 15.39 33.93 16.23
C GLY A 37 16.34 33.32 15.21
N ASP A 38 16.81 34.14 14.26
CA ASP A 38 17.95 33.92 13.37
C ASP A 38 19.23 34.36 14.09
N ASP A 39 20.28 33.54 13.98
CA ASP A 39 21.71 33.77 14.26
C ASP A 39 22.42 32.74 13.32
N ASP A 40 23.54 32.92 12.63
CA ASP A 40 24.62 33.93 12.56
C ASP A 40 25.34 33.73 11.19
N ASP A 41 26.01 34.80 10.73
CA ASP A 41 26.88 34.91 9.55
C ASP A 41 28.38 34.65 9.89
N ASP A 42 29.20 34.56 8.83
CA ASP A 42 30.68 34.69 8.73
C ASP A 42 31.53 33.43 9.13
N ASP A 43 32.67 33.09 8.51
CA ASP A 43 33.59 33.79 7.60
C ASP A 43 34.53 32.78 6.88
N ASP A 44 35.24 33.29 5.88
CA ASP A 44 36.21 32.67 4.93
C ASP A 44 37.37 31.81 5.52
N ASP A 45 37.94 30.92 4.68
CA ASP A 45 39.41 30.88 4.48
C ASP A 45 39.79 30.14 3.19
N ASP A 46 40.58 30.84 2.36
CA ASP A 46 41.29 30.41 1.15
C ASP A 46 42.42 29.42 1.49
N ASP A 47 42.66 28.42 0.62
CA ASP A 47 43.98 27.81 0.48
C ASP A 47 44.19 27.29 -0.95
N GLU A 48 44.96 28.05 -1.74
CA GLU A 48 45.60 27.57 -2.98
C GLU A 48 46.93 26.88 -2.62
N ASN A 49 47.18 25.68 -3.17
CA ASN A 49 48.28 25.40 -4.10
C ASN A 49 48.90 23.98 -4.03
N ASP A 50 49.11 23.42 -5.23
CA ASP A 50 50.09 22.39 -5.67
C ASP A 50 50.20 21.01 -4.99
N ASN A 51 49.61 19.97 -5.63
CA ASN A 51 50.29 18.66 -5.75
C ASN A 51 49.76 17.74 -6.89
N ASP A 52 49.87 18.17 -8.16
CA ASP A 52 49.35 17.44 -9.34
C ASP A 52 50.14 16.17 -9.76
N VAL A 53 50.96 15.59 -8.88
CA VAL A 53 51.67 14.31 -9.15
C VAL A 53 51.49 13.25 -8.06
N ASP A 54 50.84 13.60 -6.95
CA ASP A 54 50.41 12.65 -5.90
C ASP A 54 49.02 12.06 -6.20
N GLY A 55 48.21 12.81 -6.97
CA GLY A 55 46.84 12.44 -7.30
C GLY A 55 46.67 11.13 -8.07
N LEU A 56 47.66 10.63 -8.83
CA LEU A 56 47.51 9.35 -9.56
C LEU A 56 47.78 8.14 -8.66
N ALA A 57 48.75 8.25 -7.74
CA ALA A 57 49.00 7.24 -6.72
C ALA A 57 47.86 7.24 -5.70
N GLU A 58 47.39 8.42 -5.30
CA GLU A 58 46.22 8.59 -4.44
C GLU A 58 44.93 8.14 -5.14
N THR A 59 44.76 8.32 -6.45
CA THR A 59 43.61 7.78 -7.20
C THR A 59 43.67 6.26 -7.34
N MET A 60 44.85 5.67 -7.59
CA MET A 60 44.99 4.20 -7.60
C MET A 60 44.82 3.60 -6.20
N GLN A 61 45.29 4.29 -5.18
CA GLN A 61 45.16 3.86 -3.78
C GLN A 61 43.74 4.09 -3.28
N ALA A 62 43.07 5.19 -3.67
CA ALA A 62 41.66 5.45 -3.42
C ALA A 62 40.75 4.49 -4.19
N ALA A 63 41.09 4.10 -5.42
CA ALA A 63 40.37 3.06 -6.17
C ALA A 63 40.55 1.69 -5.50
N HIS A 64 41.76 1.35 -5.04
CA HIS A 64 42.04 0.09 -4.35
C HIS A 64 41.45 0.07 -2.92
N ILE A 65 41.35 1.23 -2.25
CA ILE A 65 40.66 1.42 -0.99
C ILE A 65 39.14 1.37 -1.21
N SER A 66 38.62 1.95 -2.29
CA SER A 66 37.20 1.94 -2.62
C SER A 66 36.72 0.54 -3.01
N ASP A 67 37.49 -0.21 -3.79
CA ASP A 67 37.19 -1.62 -4.11
C ASP A 67 37.29 -2.52 -2.86
N SER A 68 38.29 -2.31 -2.01
CA SER A 68 38.40 -3.08 -0.76
C SER A 68 37.34 -2.68 0.28
N GLN A 69 36.91 -1.42 0.30
CA GLN A 69 35.77 -0.95 1.10
C GLN A 69 34.45 -1.49 0.57
N ALA A 70 34.26 -1.60 -0.75
CA ALA A 70 33.09 -2.23 -1.35
C ALA A 70 33.04 -3.73 -1.02
N LEU A 71 34.17 -4.44 -1.09
CA LEU A 71 34.28 -5.84 -0.67
C LEU A 71 34.08 -6.02 0.84
N LEU A 72 34.54 -5.07 1.67
CA LEU A 72 34.29 -5.07 3.12
C LEU A 72 32.82 -4.75 3.44
N ASP A 73 32.19 -3.83 2.72
CA ASP A 73 30.75 -3.54 2.88
C ASP A 73 29.90 -4.71 2.39
N ASP A 74 30.33 -5.44 1.35
CA ASP A 74 29.72 -6.69 0.89
C ASP A 74 29.90 -7.82 1.93
N LEU A 75 31.09 -7.93 2.54
CA LEU A 75 31.37 -8.90 3.61
C LEU A 75 30.64 -8.58 4.92
N MET A 76 30.45 -7.30 5.24
CA MET A 76 29.79 -6.84 6.47
C MET A 76 28.26 -6.75 6.31
N ASN A 77 27.74 -6.58 5.08
CA ASN A 77 26.31 -6.74 4.77
C ASN A 77 25.95 -8.23 4.66
N THR A 78 25.85 -8.87 5.81
CA THR A 78 25.28 -10.23 5.95
C THR A 78 23.78 -10.33 5.61
N HIS A 79 23.15 -9.23 5.18
CA HIS A 79 21.81 -9.21 4.64
C HIS A 79 21.86 -9.16 3.11
N SER A 80 21.15 -10.09 2.48
CA SER A 80 20.87 -10.14 1.04
C SER A 80 20.25 -8.83 0.55
N ARG A 81 21.09 -7.88 0.12
CA ARG A 81 20.64 -6.67 -0.56
C ARG A 81 20.34 -7.00 -2.02
N ILE A 82 19.35 -6.32 -2.59
CA ILE A 82 19.08 -6.39 -4.02
C ILE A 82 20.31 -5.84 -4.76
N PRO A 83 20.96 -6.62 -5.63
CA PRO A 83 22.10 -6.16 -6.42
C PRO A 83 21.76 -4.89 -7.23
N PRO A 84 22.75 -4.02 -7.53
CA PRO A 84 22.51 -2.81 -8.30
C PRO A 84 21.95 -3.11 -9.70
N ASP A 85 22.39 -4.20 -10.34
CA ASP A 85 21.92 -4.63 -11.66
C ASP A 85 20.53 -5.29 -11.63
N ASP A 86 20.01 -5.60 -10.43
CA ASP A 86 18.70 -6.22 -10.18
C ASP A 86 18.30 -7.27 -11.24
N PRO A 87 19.10 -8.34 -11.42
CA PRO A 87 18.92 -9.29 -12.53
C PRO A 87 17.55 -9.98 -12.48
N GLU A 88 17.06 -10.21 -11.26
CA GLU A 88 15.77 -10.81 -10.98
C GLU A 88 14.62 -9.78 -10.95
N GLN A 89 14.88 -8.49 -11.20
CA GLN A 89 13.88 -7.43 -11.26
C GLN A 89 12.98 -7.40 -10.00
N ILE A 90 13.60 -7.46 -8.82
CA ILE A 90 12.90 -7.45 -7.53
C ILE A 90 12.34 -6.05 -7.22
N ARG A 91 13.05 -4.98 -7.59
CA ARG A 91 12.58 -3.58 -7.38
C ARG A 91 11.26 -3.30 -8.09
N PRO A 92 11.09 -3.55 -9.41
CA PRO A 92 9.81 -3.31 -10.08
C PRO A 92 8.69 -4.23 -9.56
N ARG A 93 9.01 -5.45 -9.13
CA ARG A 93 8.03 -6.35 -8.46
C ARG A 93 7.56 -5.76 -7.14
N LEU A 94 8.46 -5.22 -6.32
CA LEU A 94 8.11 -4.56 -5.08
C LEU A 94 7.21 -3.35 -5.33
N GLU A 95 7.54 -2.52 -6.32
CA GLU A 95 6.70 -1.38 -6.70
C GLU A 95 5.30 -1.80 -7.15
N SER A 96 5.20 -2.84 -7.97
CA SER A 96 3.90 -3.40 -8.38
C SER A 96 3.13 -3.95 -7.17
N CYS A 97 3.80 -4.72 -6.32
CA CYS A 97 3.22 -5.26 -5.09
C CYS A 97 2.67 -4.15 -4.18
N LEU A 98 3.42 -3.07 -3.94
CA LEU A 98 2.96 -1.94 -3.13
C LEU A 98 1.72 -1.25 -3.74
N ARG A 99 1.68 -1.08 -5.06
CA ARG A 99 0.50 -0.53 -5.75
C ARG A 99 -0.73 -1.42 -5.56
N ARG A 100 -0.57 -2.74 -5.75
CA ARG A 100 -1.66 -3.71 -5.61
C ARG A 100 -2.08 -3.92 -4.14
N LEU A 101 -1.16 -3.80 -3.19
CA LEU A 101 -1.46 -3.82 -1.75
C LEU A 101 -2.33 -2.62 -1.36
N ARG A 102 -2.03 -1.42 -1.86
CA ARG A 102 -2.88 -0.22 -1.64
C ARG A 102 -4.29 -0.43 -2.18
N LEU A 103 -4.43 -1.05 -3.35
CA LEU A 103 -5.75 -1.42 -3.90
C LEU A 103 -6.48 -2.39 -2.96
N THR A 104 -5.80 -3.42 -2.46
CA THR A 104 -6.41 -4.38 -1.52
C THR A 104 -6.87 -3.69 -0.22
N THR A 105 -6.10 -2.74 0.31
CA THR A 105 -6.55 -1.94 1.46
C THR A 105 -7.85 -1.18 1.16
N LEU A 106 -7.98 -0.60 -0.04
CA LEU A 106 -9.23 0.04 -0.47
C LEU A 106 -10.39 -0.97 -0.52
N LEU A 107 -10.16 -2.20 -1.01
CA LEU A 107 -11.15 -3.27 -0.97
C LEU A 107 -11.63 -3.55 0.45
N TYR A 108 -10.74 -3.72 1.41
CA TYR A 108 -11.13 -3.92 2.81
C TYR A 108 -12.01 -2.78 3.33
N THR A 109 -11.61 -1.53 3.09
CA THR A 109 -12.39 -0.36 3.56
C THR A 109 -13.78 -0.29 2.92
N ALA A 110 -13.87 -0.51 1.60
CA ALA A 110 -15.12 -0.48 0.85
C ALA A 110 -16.06 -1.62 1.28
N VAL A 111 -15.52 -2.84 1.46
CA VAL A 111 -16.27 -4.01 1.94
C VAL A 111 -16.83 -3.75 3.35
N ILE A 112 -15.99 -3.27 4.27
CA ILE A 112 -16.43 -2.98 5.65
C ILE A 112 -17.55 -1.94 5.63
N LYS A 113 -17.39 -0.84 4.89
CA LYS A 113 -18.35 0.27 4.85
C LYS A 113 -19.66 -0.11 4.16
N ARG A 114 -19.61 -0.71 2.97
CA ARG A 114 -20.79 -0.87 2.09
C ARG A 114 -21.40 -2.26 2.09
N ARG A 115 -20.71 -3.27 2.63
CA ARG A 115 -21.23 -4.64 2.70
C ARG A 115 -21.46 -5.10 4.13
N ILE A 116 -20.47 -4.90 5.01
CA ILE A 116 -20.56 -5.38 6.39
C ILE A 116 -21.44 -4.45 7.25
N LYS A 117 -21.19 -3.14 7.25
CA LYS A 117 -22.05 -2.18 7.99
C LYS A 117 -23.46 -2.11 7.41
N ALA A 118 -23.61 -2.14 6.09
CA ALA A 118 -24.91 -2.12 5.41
C ALA A 118 -25.75 -3.39 5.62
N ALA A 119 -25.14 -4.51 6.03
CA ALA A 119 -25.87 -5.73 6.39
C ALA A 119 -26.52 -5.65 7.79
N ARG A 120 -26.12 -4.68 8.63
CA ARG A 120 -26.57 -4.56 10.02
C ARG A 120 -28.06 -4.23 10.24
N PRO A 121 -28.86 -3.72 9.28
CA PRO A 121 -30.31 -3.61 9.42
C PRO A 121 -31.09 -4.80 8.82
N LEU A 122 -30.48 -5.96 8.55
CA LEU A 122 -31.22 -7.09 7.98
C LEU A 122 -32.12 -7.73 9.07
N PRO A 123 -33.47 -7.64 8.95
CA PRO A 123 -34.36 -8.32 9.90
C PRO A 123 -34.19 -9.84 9.73
N PRO A 124 -34.27 -10.61 10.83
CA PRO A 124 -34.30 -12.06 10.70
C PRO A 124 -35.60 -12.45 9.99
N ALA A 125 -35.46 -13.03 8.80
CA ALA A 125 -36.47 -13.84 8.14
C ALA A 125 -37.71 -13.15 7.53
N VAL A 126 -37.57 -12.27 6.54
CA VAL A 126 -38.57 -12.19 5.43
C VAL A 126 -37.92 -11.62 4.16
N ALA A 127 -37.26 -12.45 3.35
CA ALA A 127 -37.14 -12.30 1.88
C ALA A 127 -36.05 -13.26 1.36
N SER A 128 -36.50 -14.33 0.68
CA SER A 128 -35.70 -15.23 -0.14
C SER A 128 -34.62 -16.07 0.57
N PRO A 129 -34.31 -17.27 0.06
CA PRO A 129 -33.38 -18.17 0.71
C PRO A 129 -31.96 -17.56 0.73
N SER A 130 -31.53 -17.09 1.90
CA SER A 130 -30.22 -17.40 2.48
C SER A 130 -28.93 -17.14 1.66
N THR A 131 -28.91 -16.27 0.65
CA THR A 131 -27.67 -16.01 -0.11
C THR A 131 -26.68 -15.13 0.65
N ALA A 132 -27.15 -14.19 1.48
CA ALA A 132 -26.29 -13.27 2.22
C ALA A 132 -25.37 -13.95 3.26
N PRO A 133 -25.88 -14.77 4.21
CA PRO A 133 -25.03 -15.45 5.18
C PRO A 133 -24.08 -16.46 4.51
N SER A 134 -24.54 -17.25 3.53
CA SER A 134 -23.69 -18.20 2.80
C SER A 134 -22.52 -17.50 2.10
N ARG A 135 -22.77 -16.36 1.43
CA ARG A 135 -21.72 -15.56 0.78
C ARG A 135 -20.72 -15.00 1.80
N LEU A 136 -21.17 -14.58 2.98
CA LEU A 136 -20.27 -14.12 4.03
C LEU A 136 -19.40 -15.26 4.57
N ASP A 137 -19.98 -16.45 4.75
CA ASP A 137 -19.25 -17.65 5.18
C ASP A 137 -18.19 -18.08 4.16
N GLU A 138 -18.44 -17.87 2.86
CA GLU A 138 -17.46 -18.12 1.78
C GLU A 138 -16.36 -17.05 1.70
N VAL A 139 -16.69 -15.79 1.98
CA VAL A 139 -15.74 -14.65 1.88
C VAL A 139 -14.84 -14.53 3.11
N LEU A 140 -15.33 -14.86 4.30
CA LEU A 140 -14.59 -14.73 5.56
C LEU A 140 -13.25 -15.49 5.59
N PRO A 141 -13.17 -16.75 5.11
CA PRO A 141 -11.90 -17.47 5.00
C PRO A 141 -10.89 -16.76 4.09
N LEU A 142 -11.34 -16.22 2.95
CA LEU A 142 -10.48 -15.49 2.01
C LEU A 142 -9.94 -14.20 2.65
N LEU A 143 -10.81 -13.43 3.30
CA LEU A 143 -10.43 -12.20 4.01
C LEU A 143 -9.46 -12.46 5.17
N ARG A 144 -9.53 -13.64 5.81
CA ARG A 144 -8.61 -14.06 6.87
C ARG A 144 -7.27 -14.51 6.34
N ARG A 145 -7.22 -15.16 5.17
CA ARG A 145 -6.00 -15.67 4.56
C ARG A 145 -5.13 -14.59 3.93
N LEU A 146 -5.75 -13.52 3.44
CA LEU A 146 -5.07 -12.42 2.76
C LEU A 146 -3.94 -11.77 3.61
N PRO A 147 -4.15 -11.36 4.88
CA PRO A 147 -3.10 -10.81 5.72
C PRO A 147 -1.92 -11.78 5.94
N ASP A 148 -2.21 -13.07 6.18
CA ASP A 148 -1.17 -14.09 6.35
C ASP A 148 -0.35 -14.26 5.05
N SER A 149 -1.02 -14.18 3.90
CA SER A 149 -0.38 -14.25 2.58
C SER A 149 0.51 -13.03 2.31
N PHE A 150 0.15 -11.84 2.79
CA PHE A 150 1.04 -10.66 2.74
C PHE A 150 2.26 -10.82 3.64
N GLY A 151 2.12 -11.48 4.79
CA GLY A 151 3.26 -11.85 5.63
C GLY A 151 4.23 -12.77 4.89
N ALA A 152 3.71 -13.83 4.25
CA ALA A 152 4.52 -14.73 3.43
C ALA A 152 5.19 -14.01 2.25
N LEU A 153 4.47 -13.09 1.58
CA LEU A 153 5.00 -12.31 0.49
C LEU A 153 6.15 -11.39 0.94
N ALA A 154 6.03 -10.78 2.12
CA ALA A 154 7.11 -9.97 2.69
C ALA A 154 8.36 -10.82 2.97
N LEU A 155 8.20 -12.04 3.48
CA LEU A 155 9.32 -12.98 3.67
C LEU A 155 9.99 -13.32 2.34
N ALA A 156 9.23 -13.63 1.30
CA ALA A 156 9.79 -13.91 -0.04
C ALA A 156 10.59 -12.72 -0.60
N PHE A 157 10.17 -11.48 -0.32
CA PHE A 157 10.95 -10.28 -0.65
C PHE A 157 12.25 -10.14 0.16
N TYR A 158 12.29 -10.58 1.42
CA TYR A 158 13.53 -10.61 2.20
C TYR A 158 14.50 -11.69 1.71
N ASP A 159 13.96 -12.83 1.27
CA ASP A 159 14.72 -13.95 0.73
C ASP A 159 15.16 -13.73 -0.73
N LEU A 160 14.72 -12.65 -1.37
CA LEU A 160 14.97 -12.31 -2.79
C LEU A 160 14.54 -13.41 -3.78
N ASP A 161 13.55 -14.23 -3.42
CA ASP A 161 13.05 -15.32 -4.26
C ASP A 161 11.99 -14.80 -5.25
N ALA A 162 12.44 -14.46 -6.47
CA ALA A 162 11.56 -13.94 -7.52
C ALA A 162 10.42 -14.89 -7.89
N ALA A 163 10.66 -16.20 -7.89
CA ALA A 163 9.66 -17.19 -8.27
C ALA A 163 8.57 -17.30 -7.20
N GLU A 164 8.97 -17.30 -5.93
CA GLU A 164 8.02 -17.33 -4.81
C GLU A 164 7.28 -16.00 -4.67
N ILE A 165 7.93 -14.86 -4.91
CA ILE A 165 7.28 -13.54 -4.99
C ILE A 165 6.18 -13.56 -6.04
N ASP A 166 6.47 -14.00 -7.26
CA ASP A 166 5.49 -14.03 -8.36
C ASP A 166 4.31 -14.94 -8.01
N ARG A 167 4.59 -16.14 -7.47
CA ARG A 167 3.55 -17.09 -7.03
C ARG A 167 2.65 -16.51 -5.94
N LEU A 168 3.24 -15.88 -4.92
CA LEU A 168 2.50 -15.31 -3.79
C LEU A 168 1.72 -14.06 -4.19
N MET A 169 2.27 -13.22 -5.08
CA MET A 169 1.54 -12.09 -5.65
C MET A 169 0.28 -12.56 -6.39
N ASP A 170 0.41 -13.55 -7.26
CA ASP A 170 -0.73 -14.08 -8.02
C ASP A 170 -1.82 -14.64 -7.10
N GLN A 171 -1.43 -15.38 -6.05
CA GLN A 171 -2.37 -15.92 -5.08
C GLN A 171 -3.09 -14.82 -4.30
N CYS A 172 -2.36 -13.83 -3.80
CA CYS A 172 -2.93 -12.70 -3.05
C CYS A 172 -3.96 -11.93 -3.89
N TRP A 173 -3.66 -11.69 -5.16
CA TRP A 173 -4.56 -10.89 -6.02
C TRP A 173 -5.72 -11.71 -6.56
N PHE A 174 -5.52 -13.01 -6.79
CA PHE A 174 -6.62 -13.92 -7.06
C PHE A 174 -7.63 -13.93 -5.90
N ASP A 175 -7.13 -14.00 -4.66
CA ASP A 175 -7.98 -13.96 -3.47
C ASP A 175 -8.72 -12.62 -3.33
N ALA A 176 -8.02 -11.50 -3.51
CA ALA A 176 -8.63 -10.17 -3.49
C ALA A 176 -9.70 -10.02 -4.59
N TYR A 177 -9.43 -10.55 -5.79
CA TYR A 177 -10.40 -10.58 -6.89
C TYR A 177 -11.63 -11.45 -6.54
N ALA A 178 -11.42 -12.62 -5.97
CA ALA A 178 -12.50 -13.53 -5.55
C ALA A 178 -13.40 -12.87 -4.50
N VAL A 179 -12.80 -12.20 -3.50
CA VAL A 179 -13.54 -11.40 -2.49
C VAL A 179 -14.38 -10.32 -3.17
N ALA A 180 -13.79 -9.52 -4.06
CA ALA A 180 -14.51 -8.47 -4.78
C ALA A 180 -15.64 -9.05 -5.64
N HIS A 181 -15.43 -10.20 -6.28
CA HIS A 181 -16.44 -10.88 -7.09
C HIS A 181 -17.61 -11.38 -6.25
N LEU A 182 -17.32 -12.11 -5.16
CA LEU A 182 -18.33 -12.66 -4.25
C LEU A 182 -19.16 -11.56 -3.57
N LEU A 183 -18.59 -10.38 -3.35
CA LEU A 183 -19.26 -9.23 -2.75
C LEU A 183 -19.84 -8.24 -3.76
N SER A 184 -19.65 -8.46 -5.06
CA SER A 184 -20.13 -7.53 -6.10
C SER A 184 -21.66 -7.38 -6.08
N ALA A 185 -22.39 -8.48 -5.85
CA ALA A 185 -23.86 -8.46 -5.81
C ALA A 185 -24.40 -7.76 -4.55
N PRO A 186 -25.39 -6.86 -4.67
CA PRO A 186 -26.02 -6.18 -3.55
C PRO A 186 -26.81 -7.15 -2.66
N TRP A 187 -27.00 -6.81 -1.38
CA TRP A 187 -27.76 -7.66 -0.45
C TRP A 187 -29.28 -7.60 -0.65
N ARG A 188 -29.79 -6.47 -1.17
CA ARG A 188 -31.24 -6.21 -1.34
C ARG A 188 -31.72 -6.12 -2.79
N GLY A 189 -30.86 -6.47 -3.76
CA GLY A 189 -31.26 -6.68 -5.15
C GLY A 189 -31.24 -5.46 -6.08
N GLU A 190 -30.97 -4.25 -5.59
CA GLU A 190 -30.74 -3.07 -6.44
C GLU A 190 -29.25 -2.81 -6.61
N ARG A 191 -28.84 -2.61 -7.86
CA ARG A 191 -27.44 -2.34 -8.24
C ARG A 191 -26.96 -1.10 -7.50
N ASP A 192 -25.94 -1.25 -6.66
CA ASP A 192 -25.43 -0.16 -5.83
C ASP A 192 -24.07 0.35 -6.35
N GLU A 193 -23.67 1.53 -5.87
CA GLU A 193 -22.40 2.17 -6.22
C GLU A 193 -21.18 1.27 -5.91
N PHE A 194 -21.33 0.31 -4.99
CA PHE A 194 -20.30 -0.68 -4.71
C PHE A 194 -20.17 -1.73 -5.82
N THR A 195 -21.27 -2.18 -6.44
CA THR A 195 -21.20 -3.09 -7.60
C THR A 195 -20.38 -2.47 -8.73
N ASP A 196 -20.59 -1.18 -9.02
CA ASP A 196 -19.85 -0.47 -10.06
C ASP A 196 -18.40 -0.20 -9.64
N TRP A 197 -18.16 0.14 -8.37
CA TRP A 197 -16.80 0.25 -7.83
C TRP A 197 -16.04 -1.08 -7.88
N ALA A 198 -16.68 -2.20 -7.53
CA ALA A 198 -16.09 -3.53 -7.56
C ALA A 198 -15.72 -3.96 -8.98
N ALA A 199 -16.54 -3.61 -9.98
CA ALA A 199 -16.21 -3.83 -11.39
C ALA A 199 -14.97 -3.02 -11.82
N ARG A 200 -14.86 -1.75 -11.41
CA ARG A 200 -13.67 -0.92 -11.68
C ARG A 200 -12.43 -1.46 -10.96
N PHE A 201 -12.58 -1.87 -9.70
CA PHE A 201 -11.53 -2.52 -8.92
C PHE A 201 -11.00 -3.78 -9.60
N GLN A 202 -11.89 -4.63 -10.10
CA GLN A 202 -11.50 -5.85 -10.82
C GLN A 202 -10.71 -5.57 -12.10
N VAL A 203 -11.07 -4.51 -12.84
CA VAL A 203 -10.30 -4.06 -14.01
C VAL A 203 -8.92 -3.56 -13.59
N GLU A 204 -8.86 -2.75 -12.53
CA GLU A 204 -7.61 -2.17 -12.04
C GLU A 204 -6.65 -3.22 -11.46
N VAL A 205 -7.18 -4.23 -10.77
CA VAL A 205 -6.39 -5.37 -10.24
C VAL A 205 -5.88 -6.29 -11.36
N LYS A 206 -6.61 -6.41 -12.47
CA LYS A 206 -6.14 -7.17 -13.64
C LYS A 206 -5.10 -6.42 -14.48
N LYS A 207 -5.14 -5.09 -14.45
CA LYS A 207 -4.27 -4.22 -15.25
C LYS A 207 -2.90 -4.02 -14.61
N ASN A 208 -2.86 -3.94 -13.28
CA ASN A 208 -1.62 -3.84 -12.51
C ASN A 208 -1.04 -5.21 -12.30
#